data_AF-A0AAJ7L820-F1
#
_entry.id   AF-A0AAJ7L820-F1
#
_cell.length_a   1.000
_cell.length_b   1.000
_cell.length_c   1.000
_cell.angle_alpha   90.00
_cell.angle_beta   90.00
_cell.angle_gamma   90.00
#
_symmetry.space_group_name_H-M   'P 1'
#
loop_
_entity.id
_entity.type
_entity.pdbx_description
1 polymer ?
#
loop_
_entity_poly.entity_id
_entity_poly.type
_entity_poly.pdbx_seq_one_letter_code
_entity_poly.pdbx_strand_id
1 'polypeptide(L)'
;MEDFYKNTSQNTSNINFPYSNITEGYGYNNNSNEFSPDESSLFIIYVVTCIIIGIGLPLTLVAIYGVYSLVRNDHVAPIYVINLLISDIIQFCCMIVEVAKPKDWIAKNIFIFTYCFGLMASVGFMVCVALERYLAISCPLWYRFRRNIKIPIAVCFVVWALPLVFLLPLYFRVDFHILTTIFAVYLLIPLPFFIFSLVGTLNALSTSRISSDEKRRIVAILVVVLLTYMLLFLPTTIWCLDKKVRYNDTLIDLSFTVIQFSPLADLFLYVFIRKGAVDKILASLCCCRMESNDIRRSTD
;
A
#
# COMPACT_ATOMS: atom_id res chain seq x y z
N MET A 1 -70.45 -12.22 10.88
CA MET A 1 -70.68 -10.94 11.57
C MET A 1 -70.16 -11.17 12.97
N GLU A 2 -68.99 -10.58 13.24
CA GLU A 2 -68.30 -10.46 14.54
C GLU A 2 -68.22 -11.73 15.40
N ASP A 3 -67.09 -12.44 15.33
CA ASP A 3 -66.42 -13.11 16.47
C ASP A 3 -65.31 -14.08 16.00
N PHE A 4 -64.19 -13.53 15.53
CA PHE A 4 -62.94 -14.32 15.40
C PHE A 4 -61.72 -13.40 15.59
N TYR A 5 -61.70 -12.70 16.73
CA TYR A 5 -60.58 -11.87 17.20
C TYR A 5 -59.93 -12.52 18.42
N LYS A 6 -59.09 -13.55 18.21
CA LYS A 6 -57.96 -13.91 19.08
C LYS A 6 -57.26 -15.16 18.53
N ASN A 7 -55.94 -15.15 18.63
CA ASN A 7 -54.99 -16.19 18.23
C ASN A 7 -54.70 -16.24 16.73
N THR A 8 -53.57 -15.64 16.33
CA THR A 8 -52.45 -16.35 15.68
C THR A 8 -51.33 -15.32 15.45
N SER A 9 -50.51 -15.10 16.48
CA SER A 9 -49.25 -14.36 16.35
C SER A 9 -48.18 -15.14 17.10
N GLN A 10 -47.58 -16.14 16.46
CA GLN A 10 -46.38 -16.82 16.93
C GLN A 10 -45.85 -17.72 15.82
N ASN A 11 -44.82 -17.25 15.10
CA ASN A 11 -43.77 -18.09 14.52
C ASN A 11 -42.64 -17.18 14.03
N THR A 12 -41.83 -16.71 14.97
CA THR A 12 -40.50 -16.20 14.69
C THR A 12 -39.54 -17.05 15.50
N SER A 13 -38.74 -17.85 14.80
CA SER A 13 -37.71 -18.70 15.36
C SER A 13 -36.64 -17.84 16.04
N ASN A 14 -36.72 -17.76 17.37
CA ASN A 14 -35.69 -17.18 18.23
C ASN A 14 -34.45 -18.08 18.23
N ILE A 15 -33.34 -17.57 17.69
CA ILE A 15 -32.00 -18.11 17.94
C ILE A 15 -31.43 -17.34 19.14
N ASN A 16 -31.38 -18.00 20.29
CA ASN A 16 -30.82 -17.49 21.54
C ASN A 16 -29.28 -17.42 21.45
N PHE A 17 -28.70 -16.24 21.70
CA PHE A 17 -27.30 -16.10 22.10
C PHE A 17 -27.24 -15.90 23.62
N PRO A 18 -26.40 -16.65 24.38
CA PRO A 18 -26.33 -16.52 25.81
C PRO A 18 -25.28 -15.47 26.20
N TYR A 19 -25.71 -14.30 26.65
CA TYR A 19 -24.91 -13.48 27.55
C TYR A 19 -25.77 -13.10 28.74
N SER A 20 -25.63 -13.92 29.78
CA SER A 20 -26.21 -13.73 31.10
C SER A 20 -25.55 -12.57 31.84
N ASN A 21 -26.40 -11.79 32.49
CA ASN A 21 -26.14 -10.83 33.55
C ASN A 21 -24.94 -11.15 34.44
N ILE A 22 -24.02 -10.19 34.60
CA ILE A 22 -23.24 -10.03 35.83
C ILE A 22 -23.36 -8.56 36.24
N THR A 23 -24.26 -8.31 37.17
CA THR A 23 -24.24 -7.16 38.06
C THR A 23 -23.41 -7.60 39.26
N GLU A 24 -22.16 -7.18 39.37
CA GLU A 24 -21.38 -7.29 40.61
C GLU A 24 -20.67 -5.97 40.90
N GLY A 25 -20.80 -5.53 42.15
CA GLY A 25 -20.46 -4.20 42.60
C GLY A 25 -18.96 -3.93 42.63
N TYR A 26 -18.59 -2.72 42.19
CA TYR A 26 -17.24 -2.19 42.33
C TYR A 26 -16.98 -1.79 43.78
N GLY A 27 -16.40 -2.72 44.55
CA GLY A 27 -15.56 -2.37 45.69
C GLY A 27 -14.25 -1.78 45.17
N TYR A 28 -14.05 -0.47 45.36
CA TYR A 28 -12.78 0.20 45.10
C TYR A 28 -11.71 -0.30 46.08
N ASN A 29 -10.84 -1.19 45.62
CA ASN A 29 -9.54 -1.42 46.22
C ASN A 29 -8.47 -0.85 45.29
N ASN A 30 -8.06 0.39 45.57
CA ASN A 30 -6.83 0.96 45.05
C ASN A 30 -5.66 0.20 45.67
N ASN A 31 -4.85 -0.51 44.87
CA ASN A 31 -3.39 -0.67 45.04
C ASN A 31 -2.80 -1.69 44.06
N SER A 32 -2.52 -1.25 42.83
CA SER A 32 -1.31 -1.56 42.05
C SER A 32 -1.50 -1.03 40.62
N ASN A 33 -0.54 -0.25 40.12
CA ASN A 33 -0.48 0.18 38.72
C ASN A 33 -0.04 -1.01 37.84
N GLU A 34 -0.88 -2.03 37.76
CA GLU A 34 -0.72 -3.10 36.77
C GLU A 34 -1.42 -2.64 35.49
N PHE A 35 -0.70 -1.86 34.71
CA PHE A 35 -1.13 -1.42 33.39
C PHE A 35 -1.35 -2.66 32.53
N SER A 36 -2.61 -2.93 32.17
CA SER A 36 -2.98 -4.13 31.43
C SER A 36 -2.21 -4.21 30.10
N PRO A 37 -1.78 -5.41 29.66
CA PRO A 37 -1.01 -5.58 28.42
C PRO A 37 -1.66 -4.95 27.18
N ASP A 38 -3.00 -4.93 27.14
CA ASP A 38 -3.80 -4.37 26.04
C ASP A 38 -3.66 -2.84 25.91
N GLU A 39 -3.69 -2.10 27.03
CA GLU A 39 -3.49 -0.64 26.99
C GLU A 39 -2.05 -0.24 26.59
N SER A 40 -1.07 -1.09 26.89
CA SER A 40 0.32 -0.86 26.47
C SER A 40 0.49 -0.91 24.96
N SER A 41 -0.07 -1.94 24.33
CA SER A 41 0.01 -2.12 22.88
C SER A 41 -0.68 -0.98 22.14
N LEU A 42 -1.88 -0.59 22.57
CA LEU A 42 -2.63 0.52 21.98
C LEU A 42 -1.89 1.86 22.08
N PHE A 43 -1.21 2.10 23.22
CA PHE A 43 -0.37 3.29 23.38
C PHE A 43 0.83 3.28 22.42
N ILE A 44 1.50 2.13 22.26
CA ILE A 44 2.62 2.00 21.31
C ILE A 44 2.14 2.26 19.88
N ILE A 45 1.03 1.65 19.46
CA ILE A 45 0.44 1.87 18.13
C ILE A 45 0.15 3.36 17.93
N TYR A 46 -0.50 4.01 18.90
CA TYR A 46 -0.79 5.44 18.83
C TYR A 46 0.46 6.30 18.64
N VAL A 47 1.53 6.03 19.40
CA VAL A 47 2.79 6.77 19.29
C VAL A 47 3.43 6.53 17.91
N VAL A 48 3.45 5.29 17.45
CA VAL A 48 3.99 4.94 16.12
C VAL A 48 3.19 5.62 15.01
N THR A 49 1.87 5.59 15.06
CA THR A 49 1.00 6.28 14.09
C THR A 49 1.28 7.79 14.08
N CYS A 50 1.43 8.42 15.25
CA CYS A 50 1.78 9.84 15.35
C CYS A 50 3.14 10.15 14.69
N ILE A 51 4.15 9.29 14.89
CA ILE A 51 5.47 9.43 14.26
C ILE A 51 5.36 9.29 12.74
N ILE A 52 4.62 8.29 12.27
CA ILE A 52 4.39 8.04 10.83
C ILE A 52 3.72 9.25 10.19
N ILE A 53 2.66 9.80 10.80
CA ILE A 53 2.00 11.01 10.30
C ILE A 53 2.96 12.20 10.31
N GLY A 54 3.64 12.43 11.43
CA GLY A 54 4.49 13.59 11.65
C GLY A 54 5.67 13.69 10.69
N ILE A 55 6.23 12.55 10.28
CA ILE A 55 7.34 12.50 9.32
C ILE A 55 6.83 12.31 7.89
N GLY A 56 5.88 11.39 7.69
CA GLY A 56 5.44 10.93 6.38
C GLY A 56 4.61 11.96 5.62
N LEU A 57 3.71 12.67 6.30
CA LEU A 57 2.86 13.66 5.64
C LEU A 57 3.67 14.85 5.09
N PRO A 58 4.57 15.50 5.85
CA PRO A 58 5.43 16.56 5.30
C PRO A 58 6.31 16.06 4.16
N LEU A 59 6.88 14.85 4.29
CA LEU A 59 7.73 14.27 3.25
C LEU A 59 6.95 14.00 1.95
N THR A 60 5.70 13.54 2.06
CA THR A 60 4.80 13.32 0.92
C THR A 60 4.47 14.63 0.22
N LEU A 61 4.16 15.69 0.96
CA LEU A 61 3.90 17.02 0.40
C LEU A 61 5.12 17.58 -0.34
N VAL A 62 6.31 17.44 0.25
CA VAL A 62 7.58 17.82 -0.40
C VAL A 62 7.82 16.99 -1.67
N ALA A 63 7.54 15.69 -1.64
CA ALA A 63 7.66 14.83 -2.81
C ALA A 63 6.70 15.23 -3.94
N ILE A 64 5.44 15.55 -3.64
CA ILE A 64 4.47 16.06 -4.62
C ILE A 64 4.96 17.38 -5.21
N TYR A 65 5.41 18.32 -4.39
CA TYR A 65 5.96 19.59 -4.86
C TYR A 65 7.18 19.38 -5.78
N GLY A 66 8.10 18.50 -5.38
CA GLY A 66 9.28 18.16 -6.17
C GLY A 66 8.94 17.48 -7.50
N VAL A 67 7.92 16.62 -7.52
CA VAL A 67 7.39 16.00 -8.74
C VAL A 67 6.73 17.06 -9.63
N TYR A 68 5.88 17.92 -9.07
CA TYR A 68 5.18 18.97 -9.80
C TYR A 68 6.15 19.96 -10.47
N SER A 69 7.18 20.39 -9.74
CA SER A 69 8.27 21.21 -10.28
C SER A 69 8.97 20.53 -11.46
N LEU A 70 9.12 19.21 -11.42
CA LEU A 70 9.73 18.44 -12.50
C LEU A 70 8.87 18.38 -13.77
N VAL A 71 7.55 18.24 -13.62
CA VAL A 71 6.59 18.27 -14.73
C VAL A 71 6.63 19.61 -15.45
N ARG A 72 6.79 20.70 -14.71
CA ARG A 72 6.90 22.06 -15.27
C ARG A 72 8.16 22.25 -16.14
N ASN A 73 9.19 21.44 -15.93
CA ASN A 73 10.48 21.53 -16.62
C ASN A 73 10.60 20.52 -17.79
N ASP A 74 9.51 20.25 -18.52
CA ASP A 74 9.45 19.42 -19.74
C ASP A 74 9.88 17.93 -19.61
N HIS A 75 9.97 17.40 -18.39
CA HIS A 75 10.16 15.97 -18.19
C HIS A 75 8.81 15.24 -18.19
N VAL A 76 8.75 14.05 -18.82
CA VAL A 76 7.56 13.18 -18.87
C VAL A 76 6.93 13.08 -17.48
N ALA A 77 5.67 13.50 -17.36
CA ALA A 77 4.98 13.56 -16.08
C ALA A 77 4.88 12.17 -15.46
N PRO A 78 5.39 11.93 -14.24
CA PRO A 78 5.29 10.63 -13.58
C PRO A 78 3.89 10.49 -12.97
N ILE A 79 2.87 10.39 -13.82
CA ILE A 79 1.44 10.40 -13.46
C ILE A 79 1.15 9.34 -12.39
N TYR A 80 1.73 8.13 -12.52
CA TYR A 80 1.55 7.07 -11.54
C TYR A 80 2.14 7.42 -10.17
N VAL A 81 3.26 8.14 -10.11
CA VAL A 81 3.85 8.61 -8.84
C VAL A 81 2.96 9.66 -8.19
N ILE A 82 2.38 10.59 -8.96
CA ILE A 82 1.45 11.57 -8.39
C ILE A 82 0.23 10.87 -7.79
N ASN A 83 -0.35 9.91 -8.51
CA ASN A 83 -1.50 9.15 -8.00
C ASN A 83 -1.13 8.30 -6.78
N LEU A 84 0.07 7.70 -6.74
CA LEU A 84 0.61 7.00 -5.57
C LEU A 84 0.65 7.94 -4.34
N LEU A 85 1.26 9.12 -4.50
CA LEU A 85 1.35 10.09 -3.40
C LEU A 85 -0.02 10.65 -2.98
N ILE A 86 -0.99 10.75 -3.90
CA ILE A 86 -2.37 11.10 -3.55
C ILE A 86 -3.01 10.00 -2.71
N SER A 87 -2.84 8.72 -3.08
CA SER A 87 -3.34 7.60 -2.27
C SER A 87 -2.68 7.55 -0.89
N ASP A 88 -1.42 7.95 -0.77
CA ASP A 88 -0.71 8.07 0.51
C ASP A 88 -1.29 9.19 1.38
N ILE A 89 -1.62 10.35 0.80
CA ILE A 89 -2.31 11.43 1.52
C ILE A 89 -3.65 10.94 2.07
N ILE A 90 -4.43 10.20 1.29
CA ILE A 90 -5.71 9.63 1.77
C ILE A 90 -5.47 8.73 2.98
N GLN A 91 -4.43 7.89 2.94
CA GLN A 91 -4.05 7.04 4.08
C GLN A 91 -3.69 7.87 5.32
N PHE A 92 -2.83 8.89 5.18
CA PHE A 92 -2.48 9.77 6.30
C PHE A 92 -3.70 10.50 6.88
N CYS A 93 -4.60 11.00 6.04
CA CYS A 93 -5.84 11.63 6.49
C CYS A 93 -6.67 10.67 7.34
N CYS A 94 -6.78 9.40 6.94
CA CYS A 94 -7.51 8.39 7.72
C CYS A 94 -6.83 8.11 9.06
N MET A 95 -5.49 8.00 9.08
CA MET A 95 -4.73 7.80 10.32
C MET A 95 -4.90 8.98 11.29
N ILE A 96 -4.93 10.22 10.80
CA ILE A 96 -5.17 11.42 11.64
C ILE A 96 -6.53 11.33 12.32
N VAL A 97 -7.57 10.93 11.58
CA VAL A 97 -8.90 10.79 12.15
C VAL A 97 -8.95 9.66 13.17
N GLU A 98 -8.29 8.55 12.91
CA GLU A 98 -8.21 7.45 13.86
C GLU A 98 -7.53 7.86 15.17
N VAL A 99 -6.43 8.62 15.09
CA VAL A 99 -5.74 9.23 16.24
C VAL A 99 -6.65 10.20 17.01
N ALA A 100 -7.55 10.92 16.32
CA ALA A 100 -8.52 11.83 16.94
C ALA A 100 -9.67 11.11 17.67
N LYS A 101 -9.77 9.77 17.57
CA LYS A 101 -10.76 8.91 18.25
C LYS A 101 -12.21 9.42 18.10
N PRO A 102 -12.79 9.38 16.88
CA PRO A 102 -14.17 9.79 16.67
C PRO A 102 -15.11 8.94 17.54
N LYS A 103 -16.09 9.61 18.18
CA LYS A 103 -17.09 8.95 19.03
C LYS A 103 -18.11 8.14 18.22
N ASP A 104 -18.31 8.51 16.96
CA ASP A 104 -19.33 7.92 16.10
C ASP A 104 -18.81 6.66 15.40
N TRP A 105 -19.45 5.53 15.68
CA TRP A 105 -19.11 4.23 15.09
C TRP A 105 -19.24 4.21 13.55
N ILE A 106 -20.20 4.96 12.99
CA ILE A 106 -20.39 5.10 11.54
C ILE A 106 -19.19 5.81 10.92
N ALA A 107 -18.75 6.92 11.53
CA ALA A 107 -17.58 7.66 11.06
C ALA A 107 -16.33 6.78 11.07
N LYS A 108 -16.09 6.05 12.18
CA LYS A 108 -14.96 5.11 12.29
C LYS A 108 -14.94 4.11 11.14
N ASN A 109 -16.07 3.47 10.83
CA ASN A 109 -16.16 2.52 9.74
C ASN A 109 -15.84 3.17 8.39
N ILE A 110 -16.39 4.35 8.10
CA ILE A 110 -16.12 5.08 6.85
C ILE A 110 -14.62 5.35 6.67
N PHE A 111 -13.93 5.78 7.73
CA PHE A 111 -12.49 6.06 7.66
C PHE A 111 -11.65 4.78 7.50
N ILE A 112 -12.03 3.67 8.15
CA ILE A 112 -11.39 2.38 7.93
C ILE A 112 -11.53 1.95 6.46
N PHE A 113 -12.72 2.08 5.88
CA PHE A 113 -12.92 1.76 4.45
C PHE A 113 -12.13 2.67 3.53
N THR A 114 -12.10 3.96 3.84
CA THR A 114 -11.32 4.94 3.07
C THR A 114 -9.83 4.65 3.16
N TYR A 115 -9.34 4.21 4.32
CA TYR A 115 -7.96 3.76 4.52
C TYR A 115 -7.65 2.53 3.66
N CYS A 116 -8.48 1.48 3.72
CA CYS A 116 -8.30 0.29 2.89
C CYS A 116 -8.32 0.61 1.40
N PHE A 117 -9.25 1.48 0.97
CA PHE A 117 -9.32 1.97 -0.41
C PHE A 117 -8.02 2.67 -0.83
N GLY A 118 -7.53 3.60 -0.01
CA GLY A 118 -6.28 4.32 -0.24
C GLY A 118 -5.08 3.38 -0.32
N LEU A 119 -4.97 2.44 0.61
CA LEU A 119 -3.91 1.43 0.62
C LEU A 119 -3.94 0.55 -0.64
N MET A 120 -5.12 0.06 -1.03
CA MET A 120 -5.25 -0.77 -2.23
C MET A 120 -4.88 0.00 -3.50
N ALA A 121 -5.26 1.28 -3.57
CA ALA A 121 -4.87 2.17 -4.66
C ALA A 121 -3.35 2.39 -4.67
N SER A 122 -2.71 2.64 -3.51
CA SER A 122 -1.25 2.81 -3.39
C SER A 122 -0.52 1.57 -3.89
N VAL A 123 -0.92 0.37 -3.46
CA VAL A 123 -0.36 -0.90 -3.95
C VAL A 123 -0.49 -1.04 -5.48
N GLY A 124 -1.65 -0.68 -6.04
CA GLY A 124 -1.87 -0.69 -7.48
C GLY A 124 -0.98 0.30 -8.23
N PHE A 125 -0.82 1.51 -7.72
CA PHE A 125 0.07 2.52 -8.30
C PHE A 125 1.55 2.16 -8.13
N MET A 126 1.95 1.52 -7.04
CA MET A 126 3.29 1.00 -6.82
C MET A 126 3.64 -0.03 -7.91
N VAL A 127 2.74 -0.96 -8.22
CA VAL A 127 2.92 -1.91 -9.33
C VAL A 127 3.01 -1.18 -10.68
N CYS A 128 2.18 -0.16 -10.92
CA CYS A 128 2.24 0.63 -12.14
C CYS A 128 3.58 1.37 -12.30
N VAL A 129 4.10 1.97 -11.22
CA VAL A 129 5.41 2.63 -11.19
C VAL A 129 6.52 1.60 -11.45
N ALA A 130 6.48 0.45 -10.80
CA ALA A 130 7.46 -0.62 -11.02
C ALA A 130 7.43 -1.13 -12.47
N LEU A 131 6.24 -1.33 -13.04
CA LEU A 131 6.05 -1.77 -14.42
C LEU A 131 6.52 -0.72 -15.43
N GLU A 132 6.20 0.56 -15.21
CA GLU A 132 6.68 1.66 -16.05
C GLU A 132 8.22 1.67 -16.11
N ARG A 133 8.85 1.51 -14.95
CA ARG A 133 10.32 1.47 -14.85
C ARG A 133 10.92 0.24 -15.50
N TYR A 134 10.31 -0.93 -15.28
CA TYR A 134 10.72 -2.18 -15.93
C TYR A 134 10.66 -2.05 -17.46
N LEU A 135 9.54 -1.54 -17.99
CA LEU A 135 9.36 -1.37 -19.44
C LEU A 135 10.31 -0.35 -20.04
N ALA A 136 10.62 0.74 -19.32
CA ALA A 136 11.59 1.74 -19.77
C ALA A 136 13.02 1.15 -19.92
N ILE A 137 13.38 0.16 -19.09
CA ILE A 137 14.70 -0.49 -19.12
C ILE A 137 14.73 -1.65 -20.13
N SER A 138 13.72 -2.51 -20.11
CA SER A 138 13.70 -3.74 -20.89
C SER A 138 13.19 -3.56 -22.33
N CYS A 139 12.38 -2.55 -22.62
CA CYS A 139 11.73 -2.35 -23.93
C CYS A 139 11.66 -0.86 -24.35
N PRO A 140 12.79 -0.23 -24.70
CA PRO A 140 12.84 1.20 -25.03
C PRO A 140 11.96 1.59 -26.25
N LEU A 141 11.77 0.66 -27.20
CA LEU A 141 10.93 0.89 -28.38
C LEU A 141 9.43 0.91 -28.05
N TRP A 142 8.98 0.10 -27.09
CA TRP A 142 7.59 0.10 -26.62
C TRP A 142 7.32 1.36 -25.76
N TYR A 143 8.29 1.78 -24.95
CA TYR A 143 8.21 3.02 -24.17
C TYR A 143 7.99 4.25 -25.09
N ARG A 144 8.67 4.32 -26.23
CA ARG A 144 8.48 5.40 -27.23
C ARG A 144 7.06 5.42 -27.83
N PHE A 145 6.43 4.27 -27.99
CA PHE A 145 5.03 4.14 -28.46
C PHE A 145 4.00 4.46 -27.38
N ARG A 146 4.35 4.31 -26.09
CA ARG A 146 3.46 4.59 -24.94
C ARG A 146 3.40 6.07 -24.55
N ARG A 147 4.01 6.97 -25.34
CA ARG A 147 4.02 8.43 -25.13
C ARG A 147 2.64 9.10 -25.21
N ASN A 148 1.60 8.35 -25.61
CA ASN A 148 0.22 8.84 -25.57
C ASN A 148 -0.25 8.94 -24.13
N ILE A 149 -0.36 10.18 -23.61
CA ILE A 149 -0.80 10.50 -22.25
C ILE A 149 -2.18 9.91 -21.89
N LYS A 150 -2.99 9.56 -22.90
CA LYS A 150 -4.29 8.89 -22.74
C LYS A 150 -4.18 7.52 -22.08
N ILE A 151 -3.12 6.76 -22.35
CA ILE A 151 -2.92 5.41 -21.79
C ILE A 151 -2.69 5.44 -20.28
N PRO A 152 -1.70 6.18 -19.73
CA PRO A 152 -1.49 6.24 -18.29
C PRO A 152 -2.71 6.81 -17.54
N ILE A 153 -3.41 7.79 -18.13
CA ILE A 153 -4.66 8.30 -17.56
C ILE A 153 -5.72 7.17 -17.46
N ALA A 154 -5.94 6.41 -18.54
CA ALA A 154 -6.88 5.28 -18.52
C ALA A 154 -6.48 4.21 -17.48
N VAL A 155 -5.19 3.89 -17.39
CA VAL A 155 -4.68 2.95 -16.37
C VAL A 155 -4.95 3.50 -14.96
N CYS A 156 -4.75 4.79 -14.71
CA CYS A 156 -5.06 5.39 -13.40
C CYS A 156 -6.54 5.23 -13.04
N PHE A 157 -7.46 5.46 -13.98
CA PHE A 157 -8.89 5.23 -13.75
C PHE A 157 -9.18 3.77 -13.37
N VAL A 158 -8.56 2.81 -14.05
CA VAL A 158 -8.71 1.39 -13.72
C VAL A 158 -8.17 1.09 -12.32
N VAL A 159 -6.98 1.59 -11.98
CA VAL A 159 -6.36 1.38 -10.67
C VAL A 159 -7.21 1.98 -9.54
N TRP A 160 -7.84 3.13 -9.76
CA TRP A 160 -8.78 3.71 -8.78
C TRP A 160 -10.11 2.95 -8.70
N ALA A 161 -10.63 2.44 -9.82
CA ALA A 161 -11.90 1.71 -9.85
C ALA A 161 -11.78 0.31 -9.24
N LEU A 162 -10.61 -0.34 -9.38
CA LEU A 162 -10.42 -1.73 -8.99
C LEU A 162 -10.62 -1.97 -7.48
N PRO A 163 -10.06 -1.17 -6.55
CA PRO A 163 -10.39 -1.23 -5.14
C PRO A 163 -11.89 -1.10 -4.85
N LEU A 164 -12.63 -0.27 -5.58
CA LEU A 164 -14.09 -0.14 -5.39
C LEU A 164 -14.81 -1.45 -5.71
N VAL A 165 -14.40 -2.16 -6.76
CA VAL A 165 -14.98 -3.46 -7.13
C VAL A 165 -14.72 -4.50 -6.03
N PHE A 166 -13.51 -4.51 -5.47
CA PHE A 166 -13.14 -5.42 -4.39
C PHE A 166 -13.80 -5.08 -3.05
N LEU A 167 -14.18 -3.81 -2.84
CA LEU A 167 -14.95 -3.34 -1.69
C LEU A 167 -16.46 -3.44 -1.91
N LEU A 168 -16.94 -3.66 -3.13
CA LEU A 168 -18.35 -3.79 -3.48
C LEU A 168 -19.10 -4.87 -2.67
N PRO A 169 -18.53 -6.06 -2.38
CA PRO A 169 -19.16 -7.07 -1.52
C PRO A 169 -19.52 -6.55 -0.12
N LEU A 170 -18.83 -5.52 0.37
CA LEU A 170 -19.16 -4.86 1.62
C LEU A 170 -20.54 -4.20 1.60
N TYR A 171 -20.91 -3.57 0.48
CA TYR A 171 -22.22 -2.93 0.31
C TYR A 171 -23.35 -3.95 0.42
N PHE A 172 -23.11 -5.17 -0.06
CA PHE A 172 -24.04 -6.29 0.03
C PHE A 172 -24.05 -6.98 1.41
N ARG A 173 -23.37 -6.41 2.42
CA ARG A 173 -23.26 -6.96 3.79
C ARG A 173 -22.72 -8.38 3.81
N VAL A 174 -21.80 -8.70 2.90
CA VAL A 174 -21.10 -9.98 2.85
C VAL A 174 -20.25 -10.17 4.12
N ASP A 175 -20.11 -11.42 4.56
CA ASP A 175 -19.35 -11.77 5.76
C ASP A 175 -17.96 -11.15 5.79
N PHE A 176 -17.57 -10.63 6.96
CA PHE A 176 -16.26 -10.03 7.22
C PHE A 176 -15.09 -10.97 6.87
N HIS A 177 -15.30 -12.29 7.02
CA HIS A 177 -14.32 -13.31 6.61
C HIS A 177 -14.02 -13.26 5.11
N ILE A 178 -15.05 -13.12 4.28
CA ILE A 178 -14.90 -13.09 2.83
C ILE A 178 -14.20 -11.79 2.43
N LEU A 179 -14.59 -10.65 3.03
CA LEU A 179 -13.95 -9.36 2.78
C LEU A 179 -12.45 -9.37 3.08
N THR A 180 -12.08 -9.86 4.27
CA THR A 180 -10.67 -9.97 4.68
C THR A 180 -9.88 -10.93 3.78
N THR A 181 -10.47 -12.04 3.34
CA THR A 181 -9.84 -12.92 2.35
C THR A 181 -9.66 -12.24 1.01
N ILE A 182 -10.66 -11.52 0.49
CA ILE A 182 -10.57 -10.77 -0.76
C ILE A 182 -9.44 -9.73 -0.68
N PHE A 183 -9.38 -8.97 0.42
CA PHE A 183 -8.33 -7.99 0.66
C PHE A 183 -6.94 -8.63 0.68
N ALA A 184 -6.78 -9.78 1.35
CA ALA A 184 -5.52 -10.53 1.36
C ALA A 184 -5.11 -11.01 -0.04
N VAL A 185 -6.06 -11.53 -0.82
CA VAL A 185 -5.80 -11.96 -2.20
C VAL A 185 -5.31 -10.79 -3.03
N TYR A 186 -5.94 -9.62 -2.91
CA TYR A 186 -5.50 -8.41 -3.60
C TYR A 186 -4.06 -8.02 -3.24
N LEU A 187 -3.70 -8.05 -1.95
CA LEU A 187 -2.34 -7.79 -1.48
C LEU A 187 -1.32 -8.89 -1.87
N LEU A 188 -1.76 -10.08 -2.24
CA LEU A 188 -0.85 -11.13 -2.73
C LEU A 188 -0.53 -11.00 -4.21
N ILE A 189 -1.37 -10.36 -5.02
CA ILE A 189 -1.20 -10.25 -6.49
C ILE A 189 0.13 -9.57 -6.90
N PRO A 190 0.63 -8.53 -6.21
CA PRO A 190 1.92 -7.92 -6.56
C PRO A 190 3.14 -8.81 -6.31
N LEU A 191 3.06 -9.77 -5.39
CA LEU A 191 4.17 -10.68 -5.07
C LEU A 191 4.66 -11.52 -6.26
N PRO A 192 3.80 -12.30 -6.94
CA PRO A 192 4.23 -13.07 -8.10
C PRO A 192 4.75 -12.15 -9.21
N PHE A 193 4.24 -10.93 -9.35
CA PHE A 193 4.75 -9.95 -10.30
C PHE A 193 6.20 -9.53 -9.95
N PHE A 194 6.49 -9.18 -8.69
CA PHE A 194 7.84 -8.83 -8.26
C PHE A 194 8.82 -10.02 -8.36
N ILE A 195 8.37 -11.23 -8.00
CA ILE A 195 9.17 -12.45 -8.12
C ILE A 195 9.48 -12.74 -9.59
N PHE A 196 8.48 -12.68 -10.47
CA PHE A 196 8.67 -12.86 -11.91
C PHE A 196 9.62 -11.81 -12.48
N SER A 197 9.48 -10.54 -12.08
CA SER A 197 10.41 -9.48 -12.47
C SER A 197 11.84 -9.79 -12.01
N LEU A 198 12.03 -10.24 -10.76
CA LEU A 198 13.34 -10.59 -10.23
C LEU A 198 13.97 -11.76 -11.00
N VAL A 199 13.24 -12.85 -11.18
CA VAL A 199 13.72 -14.04 -11.90
C VAL A 199 14.01 -13.71 -13.36
N GLY A 200 13.12 -12.97 -14.03
CA GLY A 200 13.30 -12.53 -15.40
C GLY A 200 14.54 -11.64 -15.56
N THR A 201 14.75 -10.70 -14.64
CA THR A 201 15.96 -9.88 -14.61
C THR A 201 17.21 -10.73 -14.34
N LEU A 202 17.20 -11.64 -13.37
CA LEU A 202 18.35 -12.52 -13.09
C LEU A 202 18.73 -13.36 -14.32
N ASN A 203 17.74 -13.93 -15.01
CA ASN A 203 17.98 -14.75 -16.19
C ASN A 203 18.56 -13.91 -17.34
N ALA A 204 17.97 -12.74 -17.64
CA ALA A 204 18.50 -11.81 -18.64
C ALA A 204 19.90 -11.27 -18.29
N LEU A 205 20.19 -11.07 -17.01
CA LEU A 205 21.49 -10.60 -16.55
C LEU A 205 22.54 -11.71 -16.64
N SER A 206 22.18 -12.98 -16.44
CA SER A 206 23.10 -14.11 -16.55
C SER A 206 23.70 -14.25 -17.96
N THR A 207 22.93 -13.88 -19.00
CA THR A 207 23.34 -13.96 -20.41
C THR A 207 23.99 -12.68 -20.96
N SER A 208 23.84 -11.54 -20.27
CA SER A 208 24.36 -10.25 -20.73
C SER A 208 25.86 -10.03 -20.39
N ARG A 209 26.59 -9.25 -21.19
CA ARG A 209 27.99 -8.85 -20.92
C ARG A 209 28.12 -7.56 -20.10
N ILE A 210 27.10 -7.19 -19.33
CA ILE A 210 27.09 -5.99 -18.49
C ILE A 210 28.12 -6.17 -17.35
N SER A 211 28.73 -5.06 -16.89
CA SER A 211 29.63 -5.07 -15.73
C SER A 211 28.94 -5.67 -14.51
N SER A 212 29.68 -6.46 -13.72
CA SER A 212 29.15 -7.13 -12.53
C SER A 212 28.53 -6.16 -11.52
N ASP A 213 29.03 -4.93 -11.46
CA ASP A 213 28.55 -3.90 -10.54
C ASP A 213 27.16 -3.36 -10.89
N GLU A 214 26.89 -3.12 -12.18
CA GLU A 214 25.56 -2.69 -12.62
C GLU A 214 24.52 -3.79 -12.44
N LYS A 215 24.90 -5.04 -12.73
CA LYS A 215 24.05 -6.21 -12.51
C LYS A 215 23.66 -6.34 -11.04
N ARG A 216 24.66 -6.26 -10.16
CA ARG A 216 24.48 -6.34 -8.71
C ARG A 216 23.57 -5.22 -8.20
N ARG A 217 23.72 -3.99 -8.71
CA ARG A 217 22.88 -2.85 -8.32
C ARG A 217 21.41 -3.03 -8.71
N ILE A 218 21.13 -3.50 -9.92
CA ILE A 218 19.73 -3.73 -10.38
C ILE A 218 19.08 -4.84 -9.57
N VAL A 219 19.77 -5.97 -9.38
CA VAL A 219 19.26 -7.09 -8.57
C VAL A 219 19.05 -6.64 -7.12
N ALA A 220 19.99 -5.89 -6.55
CA ALA A 220 19.85 -5.36 -5.19
C ALA A 220 18.60 -4.49 -5.05
N ILE A 221 18.30 -3.61 -6.01
CA ILE A 221 17.08 -2.79 -5.97
C ILE A 221 15.83 -3.66 -5.99
N LEU A 222 15.73 -4.64 -6.90
CA LEU A 222 14.58 -5.53 -6.99
C LEU A 222 14.39 -6.37 -5.73
N VAL A 223 15.49 -6.88 -5.15
CA VAL A 223 15.46 -7.63 -3.89
C VAL A 223 15.00 -6.73 -2.74
N VAL A 224 15.49 -5.49 -2.65
CA VAL A 224 15.04 -4.54 -1.62
C VAL A 224 13.55 -4.23 -1.76
N VAL A 225 13.06 -3.96 -2.98
CA VAL A 225 11.62 -3.73 -3.23
C VAL A 225 10.78 -4.93 -2.79
N LEU A 226 11.20 -6.15 -3.16
CA LEU A 226 10.51 -7.38 -2.79
C LEU A 226 10.51 -7.60 -1.27
N LEU A 227 11.66 -7.41 -0.61
CA LEU A 227 11.77 -7.58 0.85
C LEU A 227 10.96 -6.53 1.60
N THR A 228 11.00 -5.27 1.20
CA THR A 228 10.18 -4.21 1.80
C THR A 228 8.69 -4.54 1.64
N TYR A 229 8.27 -5.00 0.47
CA TYR A 229 6.88 -5.40 0.24
C TYR A 229 6.47 -6.60 1.12
N MET A 230 7.28 -7.67 1.13
CA MET A 230 7.03 -8.83 1.99
C MET A 230 6.96 -8.43 3.46
N LEU A 231 7.87 -7.59 3.93
CA LEU A 231 7.90 -7.13 5.31
C LEU A 231 6.62 -6.38 5.69
N LEU A 232 6.09 -5.54 4.78
CA LEU A 232 4.93 -4.69 5.05
C LEU A 232 3.59 -5.41 4.94
N PHE A 233 3.44 -6.31 3.97
CA PHE A 233 2.14 -6.89 3.62
C PHE A 233 1.99 -8.35 4.05
N LEU A 234 3.08 -9.07 4.32
CA LEU A 234 3.00 -10.49 4.73
C LEU A 234 2.29 -10.69 6.08
N PRO A 235 2.57 -9.91 7.15
CA PRO A 235 1.87 -10.09 8.43
C PRO A 235 0.36 -9.95 8.27
N THR A 236 -0.07 -8.91 7.56
CA THR A 236 -1.49 -8.63 7.30
C THR A 236 -2.15 -9.70 6.45
N THR A 237 -1.48 -10.22 5.42
CA THR A 237 -2.03 -11.30 4.58
C THR A 237 -2.17 -12.61 5.35
N ILE A 238 -1.19 -12.96 6.20
CA ILE A 238 -1.28 -14.14 7.08
C ILE A 238 -2.47 -14.01 8.04
N TRP A 239 -2.58 -12.87 8.73
CA TRP A 239 -3.69 -12.60 9.65
C TRP A 239 -5.06 -12.65 8.95
N CYS A 240 -5.15 -12.13 7.72
CA CYS A 240 -6.38 -12.16 6.95
C CYS A 240 -6.75 -13.56 6.42
N LEU A 241 -5.79 -14.46 6.16
CA LEU A 241 -6.06 -15.79 5.57
C LEU A 241 -6.34 -16.88 6.61
N ASP A 242 -5.68 -16.84 7.77
CA ASP A 242 -5.81 -17.90 8.77
C ASP A 242 -6.81 -17.55 9.88
N LYS A 243 -7.88 -18.34 9.97
CA LYS A 243 -8.92 -18.20 11.00
C LYS A 243 -8.41 -18.41 12.42
N LYS A 244 -7.40 -19.27 12.63
CA LYS A 244 -6.83 -19.54 13.97
C LYS A 244 -5.97 -18.38 14.44
N VAL A 245 -5.21 -17.81 13.52
CA VAL A 245 -4.31 -16.67 13.76
C VAL A 245 -5.07 -15.35 13.93
N ARG A 246 -6.30 -15.27 13.39
CA ARG A 246 -7.13 -14.07 13.47
C ARG A 246 -7.46 -13.60 14.89
N TYR A 247 -7.45 -14.51 15.86
CA TYR A 247 -7.73 -14.22 17.28
C TYR A 247 -6.47 -13.93 18.10
N ASN A 248 -5.31 -13.81 17.47
CA ASN A 248 -4.07 -13.46 18.15
C ASN A 248 -3.89 -11.94 18.14
N ASP A 249 -4.14 -11.31 19.29
CA ASP A 249 -4.08 -9.84 19.47
C ASP A 249 -2.73 -9.27 19.07
N THR A 250 -1.63 -9.95 19.40
CA THR A 250 -0.28 -9.51 19.03
C THR A 250 -0.07 -9.45 17.51
N LEU A 251 -0.63 -10.40 16.76
CA LEU A 251 -0.52 -10.40 15.30
C LEU A 251 -1.46 -9.40 14.64
N ILE A 252 -2.59 -9.09 15.25
CA ILE A 252 -3.47 -7.97 14.84
C ILE A 252 -2.69 -6.67 14.95
N ASP A 253 -2.16 -6.38 16.14
CA ASP A 253 -1.42 -5.16 16.44
C ASP A 253 -0.20 -5.00 15.54
N LEU A 254 0.57 -6.08 15.36
CA LEU A 254 1.73 -6.09 14.48
C LEU A 254 1.32 -5.82 13.03
N SER A 255 0.29 -6.52 12.52
CA SER A 255 -0.18 -6.37 11.14
C SER A 255 -0.67 -4.95 10.86
N PHE A 256 -1.39 -4.37 11.82
CA PHE A 256 -1.89 -3.02 11.72
C PHE A 256 -0.76 -1.98 11.78
N THR A 257 0.18 -2.14 12.71
CA THR A 257 1.33 -1.24 12.85
C THR A 257 2.20 -1.26 11.59
N VAL A 258 2.49 -2.44 11.08
CA VAL A 258 3.38 -2.62 9.93
C VAL A 258 2.77 -2.04 8.65
N ILE A 259 1.47 -2.21 8.43
CA ILE A 259 0.81 -1.70 7.22
C ILE A 259 0.73 -0.16 7.19
N GLN A 260 0.71 0.49 8.36
CA GLN A 260 0.78 1.96 8.45
C GLN A 260 2.10 2.53 7.89
N PHE A 261 3.17 1.74 7.80
CA PHE A 261 4.41 2.19 7.16
C PHE A 261 4.35 2.20 5.63
N SER A 262 3.27 1.70 5.00
CA SER A 262 3.13 1.64 3.54
C SER A 262 3.41 2.99 2.84
N PRO A 263 2.81 4.13 3.25
CA PRO A 263 3.10 5.42 2.62
C PRO A 263 4.57 5.86 2.71
N LEU A 264 5.24 5.55 3.83
CA LEU A 264 6.67 5.84 4.01
C LEU A 264 7.54 4.94 3.11
N ALA A 265 7.13 3.69 2.95
CA ALA A 265 7.80 2.76 2.05
C ALA A 265 7.64 3.19 0.59
N ASP A 266 6.47 3.65 0.17
CA ASP A 266 6.23 4.16 -1.18
C ASP A 266 7.13 5.35 -1.51
N LEU A 267 7.30 6.28 -0.55
CA LEU A 267 8.27 7.37 -0.65
C LEU A 267 9.71 6.88 -0.76
N PHE A 268 10.10 5.95 0.11
CA PHE A 268 11.44 5.36 0.10
C PHE A 268 11.74 4.70 -1.24
N LEU A 269 10.80 3.89 -1.74
CA LEU A 269 10.88 3.18 -3.01
C LEU A 269 10.97 4.17 -4.17
N TYR A 270 10.17 5.23 -4.18
CA TYR A 270 10.25 6.28 -5.17
C TYR A 270 11.64 6.94 -5.22
N VAL A 271 12.18 7.33 -4.06
CA VAL A 271 13.52 7.95 -3.98
C VAL A 271 14.61 6.99 -4.43
N PHE A 272 14.57 5.73 -3.98
CA PHE A 272 15.56 4.71 -4.34
C PHE A 272 15.52 4.37 -5.83
N ILE A 273 14.33 4.19 -6.40
CA ILE A 273 14.13 3.93 -7.83
C ILE A 273 14.65 5.12 -8.65
N ARG A 274 14.39 6.35 -8.20
CA ARG A 274 14.81 7.57 -8.91
C ARG A 274 16.32 7.79 -8.84
N LYS A 275 16.94 7.66 -7.67
CA LYS A 275 18.40 7.74 -7.50
C LYS A 275 19.11 6.67 -8.33
N GLY A 276 18.55 5.46 -8.32
CA GLY A 276 18.87 4.35 -9.23
C GLY A 276 19.03 4.77 -10.70
N ALA A 277 17.98 5.39 -11.24
CA ALA A 277 17.88 5.75 -12.65
C ALA A 277 18.67 7.01 -13.05
N VAL A 278 18.71 8.03 -12.18
CA VAL A 278 19.38 9.31 -12.47
C VAL A 278 20.89 9.12 -12.65
N ASP A 279 21.53 8.32 -11.78
CA ASP A 279 22.97 8.03 -11.90
C ASP A 279 23.31 7.35 -13.24
N LYS A 280 22.40 6.51 -13.75
CA LYS A 280 22.61 5.73 -14.98
C LYS A 280 22.40 6.58 -16.24
N ILE A 281 21.39 7.44 -16.24
CA ILE A 281 21.16 8.41 -17.32
C ILE A 281 22.35 9.37 -17.39
N LEU A 282 22.80 9.88 -16.24
CA LEU A 282 23.96 10.77 -16.16
C LEU A 282 25.24 10.10 -16.67
N ALA A 283 25.48 8.84 -16.30
CA ALA A 283 26.61 8.06 -16.82
C ALA A 283 26.53 7.86 -18.35
N SER A 284 25.37 7.50 -18.89
CA SER A 284 25.21 7.30 -20.35
C SER A 284 25.40 8.58 -21.16
N LEU A 285 24.95 9.73 -20.64
CA LEU A 285 25.12 11.03 -21.30
C LEU A 285 26.59 11.49 -21.29
N CYS A 286 27.32 11.21 -20.21
CA CYS A 286 28.75 11.45 -20.15
C CYS A 286 29.52 10.55 -21.14
N CYS A 287 29.14 9.29 -21.30
CA CYS A 287 29.75 8.38 -22.29
C CYS A 287 29.49 8.83 -23.73
N CYS A 288 28.25 9.20 -24.09
CA CYS A 288 27.94 9.71 -25.43
C CYS A 288 28.66 11.03 -25.77
N ARG A 289 28.99 11.85 -24.75
CA ARG A 289 29.71 13.11 -24.94
C ARG A 289 31.22 12.93 -25.13
N MET A 290 31.80 11.83 -24.67
CA MET A 290 33.20 11.48 -24.96
C MET A 290 33.38 10.95 -26.38
N GLU A 291 32.45 10.10 -26.85
CA GLU A 291 32.50 9.55 -28.22
C GLU A 291 32.36 10.64 -29.31
N SER A 292 31.57 11.70 -29.06
CA SER A 292 31.48 12.83 -30.01
C SER A 292 32.74 13.70 -30.07
N ASN A 293 33.57 13.70 -29.01
CA ASN A 293 34.79 14.49 -28.96
C ASN A 293 35.98 13.75 -29.60
N ASP A 294 35.99 12.41 -29.57
CA ASP A 294 37.04 11.63 -30.24
C ASP A 294 36.84 11.60 -31.77
N ILE A 295 35.59 11.60 -32.26
CA ILE A 295 35.32 11.72 -33.71
C ILE A 295 35.77 13.08 -34.26
N ARG A 296 35.67 14.17 -33.49
CA ARG A 296 36.17 15.48 -33.93
C ARG A 296 37.69 15.58 -33.92
N ARG A 297 38.40 14.74 -33.16
CA ARG A 297 39.86 14.76 -33.05
C ARG A 297 40.57 13.84 -34.04
N SER A 298 39.84 12.93 -34.68
CA SER A 298 40.35 12.04 -35.74
C SER A 298 40.13 12.57 -37.17
N THR A 299 39.62 13.79 -37.32
CA THR A 299 39.35 14.41 -38.64
C THR A 299 40.17 15.69 -38.91
N ASP A 300 41.10 16.03 -38.01
CA ASP A 300 42.11 17.09 -38.18
C ASP A 300 43.50 16.47 -38.37
#